data_AF-A0A848LDS7-F1
#
_entry.id   AF-A0A848LDS7-F1
#
_cell.length_a   1.000
_cell.length_b   1.000
_cell.length_c   1.000
_cell.angle_alpha   90.00
_cell.angle_beta   90.00
_cell.angle_gamma   90.00
#
_symmetry.space_group_name_H-M   'P 1'
#
loop_
_entity.id
_entity.type
_entity.pdbx_description
1 polymer ?
#
loop_
_entity_poly.entity_id
_entity_poly.type
_entity_poly.pdbx_seq_one_letter_code
_entity_poly.pdbx_strand_id
1 'polypeptide(L)'
;MGDADRLLAAHDDAEQGLPAQPVGAAVQPCPFARPVIDKAKKDWIRIVLRDDQGVPLKGERYRLRLPDGSVKEGDLDVDGGVWVQGFEPGACRVSFPDIERSARANEPPEESG
;
A
#
# COMPACT_ATOMS: atom_id res chain seq x y z
N MET A 1 -16.01 -12.44 85.26
CA MET A 1 -14.68 -12.01 84.80
C MET A 1 -14.35 -12.87 83.59
N GLY A 2 -14.31 -12.26 82.41
CA GLY A 2 -14.37 -12.98 81.13
C GLY A 2 -15.19 -12.21 80.10
N ASP A 3 -14.81 -10.95 79.89
CA ASP A 3 -14.97 -10.18 78.66
C ASP A 3 -14.60 -11.08 77.46
N ALA A 4 -15.16 -11.03 76.27
CA ALA A 4 -15.35 -9.90 75.37
C ALA A 4 -15.75 -10.54 74.02
N ASP A 5 -16.74 -10.00 73.32
CA ASP A 5 -16.54 -9.42 71.98
C ASP A 5 -16.60 -10.46 70.83
N ARG A 6 -17.77 -10.54 70.19
CA ARG A 6 -18.04 -10.02 68.83
C ARG A 6 -17.84 -11.12 67.75
N LEU A 7 -18.93 -11.50 67.09
CA LEU A 7 -19.45 -10.90 65.84
C LEU A 7 -18.72 -11.43 64.62
N LEU A 8 -19.45 -12.29 63.91
CA LEU A 8 -19.35 -12.66 62.51
C LEU A 8 -18.73 -11.53 61.66
N ALA A 9 -17.53 -11.73 61.12
CA ALA A 9 -17.00 -10.87 60.08
C ALA A 9 -15.97 -11.60 59.20
N ALA A 10 -16.16 -11.37 57.91
CA ALA A 10 -15.23 -11.49 56.80
C ALA A 10 -14.77 -12.91 56.39
N HIS A 11 -15.32 -13.31 55.24
CA HIS A 11 -14.59 -14.09 54.25
C HIS A 11 -13.20 -13.48 54.07
N ASP A 12 -12.15 -14.27 54.32
CA ASP A 12 -10.80 -13.92 53.92
C ASP A 12 -10.70 -14.21 52.41
N ASP A 13 -10.97 -13.16 51.64
CA ASP A 13 -10.70 -13.03 50.21
C ASP A 13 -9.18 -13.17 50.00
N ALA A 14 -8.71 -14.41 49.95
CA ALA A 14 -7.36 -14.72 49.49
C ALA A 14 -7.36 -14.62 47.96
N GLU A 15 -7.25 -13.38 47.49
CA GLU A 15 -6.86 -13.01 46.15
C GLU A 15 -5.55 -13.72 45.81
N GLN A 16 -5.64 -14.93 45.23
CA GLN A 16 -4.52 -15.55 44.54
C GLN A 16 -4.29 -14.72 43.29
N GLY A 17 -3.55 -13.62 43.47
CA GLY A 17 -3.16 -12.70 42.44
C GLY A 17 -2.60 -13.49 41.26
N LEU A 18 -3.26 -13.37 40.12
CA LEU A 18 -2.67 -13.76 38.86
C LEU A 18 -1.29 -13.10 38.79
N PRO A 19 -0.22 -13.82 38.42
CA PRO A 19 1.07 -13.20 38.23
C PRO A 19 0.88 -12.04 37.27
N ALA A 20 1.28 -10.83 37.70
CA ALA A 20 1.32 -9.65 36.86
C ALA A 20 2.27 -9.96 35.70
N GLN A 21 1.70 -10.47 34.61
CA GLN A 21 2.41 -10.68 33.37
C GLN A 21 2.97 -9.30 33.01
N PRO A 22 4.28 -9.14 32.80
CA PRO A 22 4.78 -7.87 32.33
C PRO A 22 4.10 -7.63 30.97
N VAL A 23 3.26 -6.60 30.91
CA VAL A 23 2.76 -6.03 29.65
C VAL A 23 3.90 -5.24 28.98
N GLY A 24 5.06 -5.88 28.86
CA GLY A 24 6.10 -5.52 27.93
C GLY A 24 5.71 -6.14 26.60
N ALA A 25 4.80 -5.46 25.91
CA ALA A 25 4.32 -5.83 24.59
C ALA A 25 5.51 -6.23 23.70
N ALA A 26 5.63 -7.52 23.44
CA ALA A 26 6.29 -7.98 22.23
C ALA A 26 5.42 -7.47 21.09
N VAL A 27 5.69 -6.23 20.66
CA VAL A 27 5.20 -5.67 19.40
C VAL A 27 5.89 -6.45 18.29
N GLN A 28 5.44 -7.68 18.06
CA GLN A 28 5.82 -8.41 16.88
C GLN A 28 5.34 -7.55 15.71
N PRO A 29 6.26 -7.04 14.85
CA PRO A 29 5.86 -6.17 13.76
C PRO A 29 4.82 -6.92 12.97
N CYS A 30 3.62 -6.32 12.85
CA CYS A 30 2.56 -6.89 12.05
C CYS A 30 3.16 -7.25 10.69
N PRO A 31 2.97 -8.48 10.17
CA PRO A 31 3.45 -8.82 8.83
C PRO A 31 2.82 -7.94 7.72
N PHE A 32 1.88 -7.07 8.10
CA PHE A 32 1.21 -6.05 7.30
C PHE A 32 1.67 -4.61 7.61
N ALA A 33 2.78 -4.43 8.34
CA ALA A 33 3.38 -3.11 8.45
C ALA A 33 3.73 -2.63 7.04
N ARG A 34 3.16 -1.48 6.63
CA ARG A 34 3.49 -0.87 5.34
C ARG A 34 5.02 -0.71 5.27
N PRO A 35 5.67 -1.06 4.14
CA PRO A 35 7.10 -0.88 4.02
C PRO A 35 7.44 0.57 4.37
N VAL A 36 8.42 0.74 5.26
CA VAL A 36 8.94 2.07 5.58
C VAL A 36 9.72 2.52 4.36
N ILE A 37 9.12 3.40 3.57
CA ILE A 37 9.71 3.92 2.35
C ILE A 37 10.73 5.00 2.72
N ASP A 38 12.01 4.73 2.44
CA ASP A 38 13.11 5.69 2.59
C ASP A 38 13.07 6.77 1.49
N LYS A 39 12.34 7.85 1.74
CA LYS A 39 12.22 8.99 0.80
C LYS A 39 13.55 9.63 0.38
N ALA A 40 14.63 9.42 1.14
CA ALA A 40 15.97 9.92 0.82
C ALA A 40 16.68 9.15 -0.32
N LYS A 41 16.20 7.95 -0.66
CA LYS A 41 16.76 7.14 -1.75
C LYS A 41 16.11 7.56 -3.07
N LYS A 42 16.87 7.51 -4.16
CA LYS A 42 16.33 7.69 -5.51
C LYS A 42 15.95 6.32 -6.06
N ASP A 43 14.72 6.21 -6.52
CA ASP A 43 14.19 4.98 -7.10
C ASP A 43 14.08 5.09 -8.64
N TRP A 44 13.74 3.97 -9.27
CA TRP A 44 13.58 3.88 -10.72
C TRP A 44 12.42 2.95 -11.10
N ILE A 45 11.78 3.24 -12.22
CA ILE A 45 10.75 2.41 -12.81
C ILE A 45 10.98 2.30 -14.31
N ARG A 46 10.87 1.06 -14.82
CA ARG A 46 10.82 0.78 -16.25
C ARG A 46 9.41 0.37 -16.61
N ILE A 47 8.83 1.07 -17.59
CA ILE A 47 7.52 0.75 -18.14
C ILE A 47 7.76 0.20 -19.54
N VAL A 48 7.16 -0.94 -19.86
CA VAL A 48 7.18 -1.52 -21.21
C VAL A 48 5.74 -1.85 -21.57
N LEU A 49 5.30 -1.35 -22.72
CA LEU A 49 3.98 -1.54 -23.24
C LEU A 49 4.05 -2.36 -24.52
N ARG A 50 3.21 -3.38 -24.58
CA ARG A 50 3.06 -4.28 -25.73
C ARG A 50 1.58 -4.39 -26.06
N ASP A 51 1.27 -4.62 -27.34
CA ASP A 51 -0.09 -4.95 -27.76
C ASP A 51 -0.45 -6.41 -27.42
N ASP A 52 -1.67 -6.84 -27.78
CA ASP A 52 -2.17 -8.21 -27.58
C ASP A 52 -1.29 -9.28 -28.26
N GLN A 53 -0.67 -8.93 -29.38
CA GLN A 53 0.26 -9.80 -30.13
C GLN A 53 1.70 -9.75 -29.57
N GLY A 54 1.95 -8.96 -28.51
CA GLY A 54 3.26 -8.83 -27.86
C GLY A 54 4.24 -7.89 -28.55
N VAL A 55 3.81 -7.16 -29.59
CA VAL A 55 4.60 -6.16 -30.32
C VAL A 55 4.75 -4.91 -29.44
N PRO A 56 5.98 -4.39 -29.26
CA PRO A 56 6.19 -3.17 -28.50
C PRO A 56 5.52 -1.97 -29.17
N LEU A 57 4.76 -1.20 -28.39
CA LEU A 57 4.10 0.02 -28.85
C LEU A 57 5.04 1.21 -28.76
N LYS A 58 5.82 1.44 -29.81
CA LYS A 58 6.71 2.60 -29.95
C LYS A 58 5.92 3.90 -30.13
N GLY A 59 6.42 4.98 -29.54
CA GLY A 59 5.90 6.33 -29.77
C GLY A 59 4.60 6.60 -29.03
N GLU A 60 4.20 5.68 -28.16
CA GLU A 60 2.91 5.78 -27.49
C GLU A 60 2.97 6.77 -26.34
N ARG A 61 1.96 7.63 -26.22
CA ARG A 61 1.99 8.68 -25.21
C ARG A 61 1.72 8.10 -23.83
N TYR A 62 2.65 8.31 -22.90
CA TYR A 62 2.50 7.91 -21.51
C TYR A 62 2.36 9.12 -20.58
N ARG A 63 1.68 8.91 -19.46
CA ARG A 63 1.61 9.84 -18.33
C ARG A 63 1.94 9.09 -17.05
N LEU A 64 3.01 9.50 -16.37
CA LEU A 64 3.47 8.96 -15.10
C LEU A 64 3.32 10.00 -14.00
N ARG A 65 2.44 9.72 -13.04
CA ARG A 65 2.32 10.49 -11.81
C ARG A 65 3.24 9.89 -10.75
N LEU A 66 4.23 10.68 -10.34
CA LEU A 66 5.20 10.34 -9.30
C LEU A 66 4.57 10.47 -7.90
N PRO A 67 5.16 9.84 -6.86
CA PRO A 67 4.64 9.91 -5.50
C PRO A 67 4.69 11.31 -4.89
N ASP A 68 5.62 12.16 -5.36
CA ASP A 68 5.71 13.59 -5.03
C ASP A 68 4.52 14.42 -5.58
N GLY A 69 3.73 13.85 -6.50
CA GLY A 69 2.60 14.52 -7.15
C GLY A 69 2.97 15.13 -8.50
N SER A 70 4.26 15.26 -8.78
CA SER A 70 4.80 15.62 -10.10
C SER A 70 4.34 14.64 -11.19
N VAL A 71 4.06 15.16 -12.39
CA VAL A 71 3.64 14.36 -13.55
C VAL A 71 4.69 14.44 -14.65
N LYS A 72 5.11 13.29 -15.16
CA LYS A 72 5.96 13.15 -16.34
C LYS A 72 5.14 12.64 -17.52
N GLU A 73 5.23 13.33 -18.63
CA GLU A 73 4.61 12.92 -19.90
C GLU A 73 5.69 12.80 -20.97
N GLY A 74 5.46 11.91 -21.92
CA GLY A 74 6.34 11.72 -23.06
C GLY A 74 5.87 10.55 -23.91
N ASP A 75 6.74 10.12 -24.82
CA ASP A 75 6.47 9.04 -25.76
C ASP A 75 7.34 7.83 -25.41
N LEU A 76 6.83 6.63 -25.67
CA LEU A 76 7.59 5.39 -25.52
C LEU A 76 8.69 5.28 -26.59
N ASP A 77 9.83 4.70 -26.21
CA ASP A 77 10.98 4.53 -27.10
C ASP A 77 10.77 3.40 -28.13
N VAL A 78 11.79 3.05 -28.94
CA VAL A 78 11.69 2.03 -29.99
C VAL A 78 11.33 0.64 -29.47
N ASP A 79 11.71 0.34 -28.24
CA ASP A 79 11.36 -0.90 -27.54
C ASP A 79 9.95 -0.88 -26.92
N GLY A 80 9.16 0.17 -27.19
CA GLY A 80 7.84 0.38 -26.59
C GLY A 80 7.93 0.57 -25.07
N GLY A 81 9.02 1.19 -24.60
CA GLY A 81 9.26 1.35 -23.19
C GLY A 81 9.86 2.71 -22.83
N VAL A 82 9.82 3.02 -21.54
CA VAL A 82 10.44 4.23 -20.99
C VAL A 82 11.11 3.90 -19.67
N TRP A 83 12.24 4.57 -19.44
CA TRP A 83 13.01 4.47 -18.20
C TRP A 83 12.90 5.78 -17.44
N VAL A 84 12.32 5.73 -16.24
CA VAL A 84 12.18 6.89 -15.37
C VAL A 84 12.97 6.61 -14.10
N GLN A 85 13.84 7.53 -13.71
CA GLN A 85 14.65 7.42 -12.51
C GLN A 85 14.74 8.77 -11.78
N GLY A 86 15.26 8.74 -10.55
CA GLY A 86 15.58 9.93 -9.79
C GLY A 86 14.39 10.56 -9.08
N PHE A 87 13.37 9.76 -8.74
CA PHE A 87 12.22 10.17 -7.94
C PHE A 87 12.23 9.45 -6.59
N GLU A 88 11.50 9.99 -5.61
CA GLU A 88 11.36 9.35 -4.30
C GLU A 88 10.64 8.01 -4.45
N PRO A 89 11.05 6.94 -3.76
CA PRO A 89 10.31 5.69 -3.75
C PRO A 89 8.89 5.93 -3.24
N GLY A 90 7.92 5.20 -3.79
CA GLY A 90 6.53 5.34 -3.41
C GLY A 90 5.55 4.91 -4.49
N ALA A 91 4.27 5.19 -4.25
CA ALA A 91 3.21 4.84 -5.18
C ALA A 91 3.26 5.74 -6.42
N CYS A 92 3.57 5.13 -7.57
CA CYS A 92 3.49 5.76 -8.88
C CYS A 92 2.22 5.32 -9.59
N ARG A 93 1.63 6.21 -10.41
CA ARG A 93 0.49 5.86 -11.27
C ARG A 93 0.85 6.12 -12.73
N VAL A 94 0.80 5.08 -13.55
CA VAL A 94 1.00 5.15 -15.00
C VAL A 94 -0.36 5.12 -15.71
N SER A 95 -0.52 5.94 -16.75
CA SER A 95 -1.72 6.01 -17.59
C SER A 95 -1.32 6.20 -19.06
N PHE A 96 -2.13 5.65 -19.97
CA PHE A 96 -1.92 5.68 -21.42
C PHE A 96 -3.17 6.28 -22.09
N PRO A 97 -3.31 7.61 -22.10
CA PRO A 97 -4.57 8.27 -22.47
C PRO A 97 -5.03 7.99 -23.91
N ASP A 98 -4.11 7.71 -24.83
CA ASP A 98 -4.45 7.44 -26.23
C ASP A 98 -5.06 6.04 -26.41
N ILE A 99 -4.52 5.05 -25.69
CA ILE A 99 -5.03 3.68 -25.67
C ILE A 99 -6.35 3.61 -24.91
N GLU A 100 -6.45 4.29 -23.77
CA GLU A 100 -7.70 4.36 -23.00
C GLU A 100 -8.86 4.93 -23.85
N ARG A 101 -8.58 5.93 -24.68
CA ARG A 101 -9.55 6.47 -25.64
C ARG A 101 -9.97 5.43 -26.68
N SER A 102 -8.99 4.73 -27.25
CA SER A 102 -9.22 3.75 -28.32
C SER A 102 -9.91 2.48 -27.81
N ALA A 103 -9.55 1.99 -26.63
CA ALA A 103 -10.17 0.84 -25.99
C ALA A 103 -11.66 1.09 -25.71
N ARG A 104 -12.01 2.27 -25.21
CA ARG A 104 -13.40 2.66 -24.98
C ARG A 104 -14.21 2.81 -26.27
N ALA A 105 -13.56 3.12 -27.40
CA ALA A 105 -14.23 3.23 -28.69
C ALA A 105 -14.58 1.87 -29.33
N ASN A 106 -13.94 0.78 -28.88
CA ASN A 106 -14.21 -0.58 -29.36
C ASN A 106 -15.29 -1.31 -28.54
N GLU A 107 -15.77 -0.71 -27.45
CA GLU A 107 -16.98 -1.17 -26.77
C GLU A 107 -18.17 -0.65 -27.61
N PRO A 108 -18.92 -1.52 -28.32
CA PRO A 108 -20.15 -1.07 -28.95
C PRO A 108 -21.00 -0.44 -27.84
N PRO A 109 -21.66 0.72 -28.07
CA PRO A 109 -22.64 1.19 -27.10
C PRO A 109 -23.57 0.02 -26.80
N GLU A 110 -23.75 -0.32 -25.53
CA GLU A 110 -24.77 -1.28 -25.12
C GLU A 110 -26.12 -0.74 -25.60
N GLU A 111 -26.50 -1.12 -26.82
CA GLU A 111 -27.83 -0.95 -27.35
C GLU A 111 -28.66 -2.18 -26.97
N SER A 112 -29.75 -1.88 -26.27
CA SER A 112 -31.01 -2.60 -26.22
C SER A 112 -31.16 -3.78 -25.25
N GLY A 113 -32.07 -3.54 -24.31
CA GLY A 113 -32.80 -4.52 -23.51
C GLY A 113 -33.82 -3.81 -22.62
#